data_AF-A0A183EWK4-F1
#
_entry.id   AF-A0A183EWK4-F1
#
_cell.length_a   1.000
_cell.length_b   1.000
_cell.length_c   1.000
_cell.angle_alpha   90.00
_cell.angle_beta   90.00
_cell.angle_gamma   90.00
#
_symmetry.space_group_name_H-M   'P 1'
#
loop_
_entity.id
_entity.type
_entity.pdbx_description
1 polymer ?
#
loop_
_entity_poly.entity_id
_entity_poly.type
_entity_poly.pdbx_seq_one_letter_code
_entity_poly.pdbx_strand_id
1 'polypeptide(L)'
;MYEMLRNIAPPVGFGRKCPYRLAYKHLIRMNMPVAEDGTVHFTTTLFALIRESLSIKMRPVEEMDEADEELRQTLRKIWPLKAKKNMIDLVVPPNTELCYQRLTVGKLYAGLLILENYRAKKSGAEVRRFLAKRKRQRAAFLLLRRRNALFLPDDDEKEVLPT
;
A
#
# COMPACT_ATOMS: atom_id res chain seq x y z
N MET A 1 10.53 -4.12 -13.03
CA MET A 1 11.14 -4.40 -11.70
C MET A 1 10.27 -5.32 -10.82
N TYR A 2 9.07 -4.93 -10.39
CA TYR A 2 8.24 -5.76 -9.48
C TYR A 2 7.99 -7.19 -10.00
N GLU A 3 7.63 -7.33 -11.28
CA GLU A 3 7.39 -8.65 -11.89
C GLU A 3 8.64 -9.53 -11.93
N MET A 4 9.79 -8.94 -12.26
CA MET A 4 11.09 -9.62 -12.20
C MET A 4 11.36 -10.14 -10.78
N LEU A 5 11.15 -9.32 -9.74
CA LEU A 5 11.37 -9.72 -8.35
C LEU A 5 10.38 -10.78 -7.84
N ARG A 6 9.17 -10.85 -8.40
CA ARG A 6 8.23 -11.96 -8.13
C ARG A 6 8.71 -13.31 -8.68
N ASN A 7 9.53 -13.31 -9.73
CA ASN A 7 10.07 -14.53 -10.32
C ASN A 7 11.32 -15.05 -9.60
N ILE A 8 11.94 -14.23 -8.75
CA ILE A 8 13.09 -14.60 -7.93
C ILE A 8 12.58 -15.12 -6.58
N ALA A 9 13.16 -16.21 -6.09
CA ALA A 9 12.80 -16.78 -4.79
C ALA A 9 13.30 -15.90 -3.63
N PRO A 10 12.59 -15.88 -2.49
CA PRO A 10 13.13 -15.35 -1.23
C PRO A 10 14.47 -16.01 -0.88
N PRO A 11 15.43 -15.31 -0.23
CA PRO A 11 15.28 -14.04 0.48
C PRO A 11 15.57 -12.76 -0.33
N VAL A 12 16.09 -12.87 -1.56
CA VAL A 12 16.42 -11.71 -2.42
C VAL A 12 15.22 -11.28 -3.26
N GLY A 13 14.42 -12.23 -3.73
CA GLY A 13 13.18 -11.96 -4.44
C GLY A 13 11.94 -12.05 -3.55
N PHE A 14 10.78 -11.78 -4.12
CA PHE A 14 9.50 -11.87 -3.41
C PHE A 14 8.87 -13.26 -3.55
N GLY A 15 9.14 -13.95 -4.64
CA GLY A 15 8.44 -15.19 -5.01
C GLY A 15 7.01 -14.95 -5.51
N ARG A 16 6.49 -15.93 -6.25
CA ARG A 16 5.23 -15.82 -7.00
C ARG A 16 3.99 -15.62 -6.13
N LYS A 17 4.03 -16.08 -4.88
CA LYS A 17 2.92 -16.03 -3.92
C LYS A 17 2.95 -14.78 -3.00
N CYS A 18 3.92 -13.88 -3.15
CA CYS A 18 4.03 -12.73 -2.26
C CYS A 18 2.92 -11.70 -2.51
N PRO A 19 2.20 -11.27 -1.46
CA PRO A 19 1.18 -10.24 -1.59
C PRO A 19 1.81 -8.91 -1.99
N TYR A 20 1.20 -8.22 -2.95
CA TYR A 20 1.73 -6.97 -3.51
C TYR A 20 2.00 -5.89 -2.45
N ARG A 21 1.18 -5.79 -1.39
CA ARG A 21 1.39 -4.84 -0.29
C ARG A 21 2.71 -5.05 0.44
N LEU A 22 3.09 -6.31 0.67
CA LEU A 22 4.35 -6.64 1.33
C LEU A 22 5.52 -6.30 0.40
N ALA A 23 5.43 -6.70 -0.87
CA ALA A 23 6.45 -6.40 -1.86
C ALA A 23 6.65 -4.88 -2.05
N TYR A 24 5.57 -4.10 -2.11
CA TYR A 24 5.65 -2.64 -2.24
C TYR A 24 6.27 -2.01 -0.99
N LYS A 25 5.98 -2.53 0.22
CA LYS A 25 6.65 -2.07 1.44
C LYS A 25 8.18 -2.25 1.36
N HIS A 26 8.65 -3.41 0.89
CA HIS A 26 10.08 -3.64 0.67
C HIS A 26 10.66 -2.71 -0.40
N LEU A 27 9.96 -2.53 -1.52
CA LEU A 27 10.36 -1.61 -2.59
C LEU A 27 10.49 -0.15 -2.13
N ILE A 28 9.60 0.27 -1.23
CA ILE A 28 9.63 1.62 -0.64
C ILE A 28 10.84 1.80 0.25
N ARG A 29 11.15 0.80 1.08
CA ARG A 29 12.30 0.84 2.00
C ARG A 29 13.65 0.85 1.27
N MET A 30 13.72 0.25 0.08
CA MET A 30 14.93 0.26 -0.75
C MET A 30 15.22 1.62 -1.43
N ASN A 31 14.22 2.50 -1.55
CA ASN A 31 14.30 3.89 -2.04
C ASN A 31 15.32 4.20 -3.15
N MET A 32 15.42 3.36 -4.18
CA MET A 32 16.41 3.55 -5.25
C MET A 32 16.06 4.73 -6.18
N PRO A 33 17.04 5.49 -6.68
CA PRO A 33 16.81 6.55 -7.66
C PRO A 33 16.35 5.97 -9.02
N VAL A 34 15.46 6.68 -9.69
CA VAL A 34 14.98 6.35 -11.04
C VAL A 34 15.62 7.33 -12.03
N ALA A 35 16.19 6.81 -13.11
CA ALA A 35 16.75 7.61 -14.19
C ALA A 35 15.65 8.28 -15.03
N GLU A 36 16.03 9.26 -15.86
CA GLU A 36 15.07 10.06 -16.66
C GLU A 36 14.29 9.23 -17.69
N ASP A 37 14.88 8.12 -18.14
CA ASP A 37 14.25 7.14 -19.03
C ASP A 37 13.28 6.18 -18.30
N GLY A 38 13.09 6.36 -16.98
CA GLY A 38 12.24 5.51 -16.14
C GLY A 38 12.90 4.20 -15.72
N THR A 39 14.20 4.01 -15.98
CA THR A 39 14.93 2.80 -15.58
C THR A 39 15.60 2.96 -14.22
N VAL A 40 16.06 1.84 -13.65
CA VAL A 40 16.83 1.82 -12.40
C VAL A 40 18.08 0.99 -12.62
N HIS A 41 19.21 1.45 -12.10
CA HIS A 41 20.47 0.73 -12.22
C HIS A 41 20.43 -0.64 -11.52
N PHE A 42 20.89 -1.67 -12.23
CA PHE A 42 20.90 -3.04 -11.73
C PHE A 42 21.73 -3.18 -10.45
N THR A 43 22.94 -2.64 -10.43
CA THR A 43 23.85 -2.72 -9.28
C THR A 43 23.25 -2.09 -8.03
N THR A 44 22.66 -0.90 -8.16
CA THR A 44 21.92 -0.24 -7.09
C THR A 44 20.74 -1.06 -6.60
N THR A 45 20.03 -1.70 -7.53
CA THR A 45 18.92 -2.61 -7.19
C THR A 45 19.38 -3.83 -6.42
N LEU A 46 20.47 -4.46 -6.85
CA LEU A 46 21.01 -5.63 -6.18
C LEU A 46 21.47 -5.31 -4.75
N PHE A 47 22.22 -4.22 -4.57
CA PHE A 47 22.67 -3.82 -3.24
C PHE A 47 21.52 -3.40 -2.32
N ALA A 48 20.52 -2.69 -2.84
CA ALA A 48 19.37 -2.30 -2.04
C ALA A 48 18.57 -3.52 -1.55
N LEU A 49 18.38 -4.54 -2.41
CA LEU A 49 17.73 -5.80 -2.02
C LEU A 49 18.51 -6.53 -0.93
N ILE A 50 19.82 -6.66 -1.11
CA ILE A 50 20.69 -7.33 -0.12
C ILE A 50 20.67 -6.56 1.22
N ARG A 51 20.77 -5.22 1.16
CA ARG A 51 20.75 -4.34 2.33
C ARG A 51 19.46 -4.50 3.14
N GLU A 52 18.30 -4.48 2.47
CA GLU A 52 17.00 -4.64 3.11
C GLU A 52 16.82 -6.05 3.69
N SER A 53 17.17 -7.11 2.95
CA SER A 53 17.00 -8.49 3.42
C SER A 53 17.90 -8.85 4.62
N LEU A 54 19.09 -8.25 4.70
CA LEU A 54 20.03 -8.45 5.80
C LEU A 54 19.89 -7.40 6.92
N SER A 55 18.99 -6.43 6.78
CA SER A 55 18.81 -5.30 7.71
C SER A 55 20.13 -4.55 8.02
N ILE A 56 20.99 -4.35 7.02
CA ILE A 56 22.29 -3.69 7.21
C ILE A 56 22.07 -2.20 7.45
N LYS A 57 22.36 -1.74 8.68
CA LYS A 57 22.23 -0.33 9.09
C LYS A 57 20.86 0.25 8.71
N MET A 58 19.80 -0.53 8.91
CA MET A 58 18.41 -0.10 8.71
C MET A 58 17.85 0.41 10.05
N ARG A 59 17.74 1.73 10.19
CA ARG A 59 17.17 2.42 11.36
C ARG A 59 15.72 2.88 11.10
N PRO A 60 15.01 3.45 12.09
CA PRO A 60 13.74 4.15 11.85
C PRO A 60 13.87 5.24 10.79
N VAL A 61 12.76 5.65 10.19
CA VAL A 61 12.75 6.56 9.03
C VAL A 61 13.38 7.91 9.38
N GLU A 62 13.20 8.35 10.62
CA GLU A 62 13.68 9.61 11.17
C GLU A 62 15.22 9.67 11.24
N GLU A 63 15.87 8.51 11.40
CA GLU A 63 17.33 8.38 11.55
C GLU A 63 17.99 7.68 10.35
N MET A 64 17.22 7.42 9.29
CA MET A 64 17.70 6.63 8.15
C MET A 64 18.84 7.35 7.42
N ASP A 65 18.75 8.67 7.25
CA ASP A 65 19.79 9.46 6.56
C ASP A 65 21.13 9.42 7.31
N GLU A 66 21.10 9.39 8.64
CA GLU A 66 22.30 9.25 9.48
C GLU A 66 22.90 7.83 9.34
N ALA A 67 22.04 6.81 9.34
CA ALA A 67 22.47 5.42 9.17
C ALA A 67 23.09 5.17 7.79
N ASP A 68 22.56 5.80 6.74
CA ASP A 68 23.08 5.76 5.38
C ASP A 68 24.47 6.39 5.30
N GLU A 69 24.69 7.54 5.95
CA GLU A 69 26.00 8.18 5.97
C GLU A 69 27.02 7.37 6.80
N GLU A 70 26.61 6.79 7.94
CA GLU A 70 27.46 5.88 8.73
C GLU A 70 27.90 4.65 7.89
N LEU A 71 26.97 4.09 7.12
CA LEU A 71 27.24 2.98 6.21
C LEU A 71 28.22 3.41 5.11
N ARG A 72 28.04 4.60 4.52
CA ARG A 72 28.97 5.15 3.51
C ARG A 72 30.37 5.31 4.07
N GLN A 73 30.52 5.83 5.28
CA GLN A 73 31.82 5.95 5.94
C GLN A 73 32.47 4.60 6.21
N THR A 74 31.68 3.61 6.64
CA THR A 74 32.15 2.24 6.87
C THR A 74 32.63 1.60 5.56
N LEU A 75 31.88 1.75 4.47
CA LEU A 75 32.25 1.24 3.15
C LEU A 75 33.51 1.92 2.59
N ARG A 76 33.72 3.23 2.85
CA ARG A 76 34.96 3.94 2.48
C ARG A 76 36.19 3.34 3.18
N LYS A 77 36.05 2.96 4.45
CA LYS A 77 37.13 2.36 5.24
C LYS A 77 37.45 0.93 4.80
N ILE A 78 36.42 0.11 4.57
CA ILE A 78 36.59 -1.30 4.18
C ILE A 78 37.03 -1.43 2.72
N TRP A 79 36.54 -0.55 1.83
CA TRP A 79 36.78 -0.66 0.39
C TRP A 79 37.48 0.56 -0.24
N PRO A 80 38.71 0.89 0.20
CA PRO A 80 39.39 2.14 -0.22
C PRO A 80 39.64 2.22 -1.74
N LEU A 81 39.84 1.08 -2.42
CA LEU A 81 40.10 1.03 -3.87
C LEU A 81 38.84 1.22 -4.73
N LYS A 82 37.67 0.77 -4.26
CA LYS A 82 36.40 0.92 -5.01
C LYS A 82 35.66 2.19 -4.63
N ALA A 83 35.92 2.74 -3.44
CA ALA A 83 35.52 4.08 -3.06
C ALA A 83 35.95 5.13 -4.11
N LYS A 84 37.15 4.96 -4.70
CA LYS A 84 37.69 5.83 -5.77
C LYS A 84 36.95 5.73 -7.11
N LYS A 85 36.07 4.74 -7.31
CA LYS A 85 35.33 4.51 -8.57
C LYS A 85 33.82 4.77 -8.42
N ASN A 86 33.41 5.60 -7.47
CA ASN A 86 32.01 5.95 -7.18
C ASN A 86 31.11 4.72 -6.90
N MET A 87 31.69 3.57 -6.56
CA MET A 87 30.91 2.35 -6.28
C MET A 87 30.04 2.50 -5.03
N ILE A 88 30.46 3.36 -4.10
CA ILE A 88 29.72 3.67 -2.88
C ILE A 88 28.41 4.38 -3.20
N ASP A 89 28.39 5.23 -4.22
CA ASP A 89 27.17 5.94 -4.64
C ASP A 89 26.18 4.99 -5.31
N LEU A 90 26.66 3.90 -5.92
CA LEU A 90 25.79 2.83 -6.41
C LEU A 90 25.21 1.98 -5.28
N VAL A 91 25.96 1.75 -4.20
CA VAL A 91 25.53 0.92 -3.05
C VAL A 91 24.57 1.71 -2.15
N VAL A 92 24.91 2.96 -1.85
CA VAL A 92 24.12 3.90 -1.05
C VAL A 92 24.03 5.20 -1.84
N PRO A 93 22.92 5.44 -2.57
CA PRO A 93 22.73 6.67 -3.32
C PRO A 93 22.86 7.90 -2.42
N PRO A 94 23.51 8.99 -2.88
CA PRO A 94 23.64 10.20 -2.08
C PRO A 94 22.26 10.86 -1.86
N ASN A 95 22.07 11.50 -0.71
CA ASN A 95 20.79 12.16 -0.38
C ASN A 95 20.34 13.17 -1.43
N THR A 96 21.28 13.84 -2.12
CA THR A 96 20.99 14.75 -3.24
C THR A 96 20.20 14.10 -4.37
N GLU A 97 20.43 12.81 -4.65
CA GLU A 97 19.69 12.06 -5.67
C GLU A 97 18.35 11.53 -5.17
N LEU A 98 18.17 11.46 -3.84
CA LEU A 98 16.94 10.99 -3.19
C LEU A 98 15.99 12.15 -2.81
N CYS A 99 16.48 13.39 -2.88
CA CYS A 99 15.76 14.63 -2.59
C CYS A 99 14.52 14.85 -3.49
N TYR A 100 13.71 15.84 -3.10
CA TYR A 100 12.36 16.10 -3.65
C TYR A 100 12.29 16.16 -5.18
N GLN A 101 13.31 16.71 -5.84
CA GLN A 101 13.33 16.93 -7.29
C GLN A 101 13.49 15.65 -8.12
N ARG A 102 14.00 14.55 -7.54
CA ARG A 102 14.22 13.30 -8.27
C ARG A 102 13.22 12.22 -7.90
N LEU A 103 12.84 11.44 -8.91
CA LEU A 103 11.91 10.32 -8.75
C LEU A 103 12.66 9.12 -8.16
N THR A 104 12.04 8.48 -7.16
CA THR A 104 12.57 7.24 -6.58
C THR A 104 11.54 6.13 -6.70
N VAL A 105 12.03 4.89 -6.67
CA VAL A 105 11.21 3.70 -6.63
C VAL A 105 10.24 3.74 -5.44
N GLY A 106 10.69 4.28 -4.30
CA GLY A 106 9.84 4.44 -3.14
C GLY A 106 8.69 5.41 -3.35
N LYS A 107 8.94 6.58 -3.96
CA LYS A 107 7.87 7.55 -4.29
C LYS A 107 6.84 6.94 -5.25
N LEU A 108 7.29 6.18 -6.25
CA LEU A 108 6.41 5.50 -7.22
C LEU A 108 5.48 4.48 -6.54
N TYR A 109 6.05 3.53 -5.78
CA TYR A 109 5.24 2.48 -5.14
C TYR A 109 4.42 3.01 -3.95
N ALA A 110 4.88 4.04 -3.25
CA ALA A 110 4.07 4.73 -2.24
C ALA A 110 2.84 5.39 -2.87
N GLY A 111 3.02 6.07 -4.01
CA GLY A 111 1.90 6.65 -4.78
C GLY A 111 0.90 5.58 -5.22
N LEU A 112 1.37 4.44 -5.72
CA LEU A 112 0.52 3.30 -6.08
C LEU A 112 -0.26 2.76 -4.87
N LEU A 113 0.40 2.58 -3.72
CA LEU A 113 -0.27 2.13 -2.49
C LEU A 113 -1.35 3.11 -2.01
N ILE A 114 -1.07 4.41 -2.06
CA ILE A 114 -2.04 5.45 -1.68
C ILE A 114 -3.25 5.42 -2.63
N LEU A 115 -2.99 5.36 -3.94
CA LEU A 115 -4.02 5.31 -4.97
C LEU A 115 -4.93 4.09 -4.82
N GLU A 116 -4.35 2.90 -4.62
CA GLU A 116 -5.12 1.67 -4.42
C GLU A 116 -5.96 1.71 -3.13
N ASN A 117 -5.39 2.22 -2.04
CA ASN A 117 -6.13 2.39 -0.79
C ASN A 117 -7.30 3.38 -0.94
N TYR A 118 -7.11 4.46 -1.69
CA TYR A 118 -8.18 5.41 -2.00
C TYR A 118 -9.30 4.75 -2.82
N ARG A 119 -8.95 4.01 -3.89
CA ARG A 119 -9.93 3.28 -4.72
C ARG A 119 -10.72 2.25 -3.92
N ALA A 120 -10.05 1.49 -3.06
CA ALA A 120 -10.69 0.51 -2.18
C ALA A 120 -11.64 1.16 -1.16
N LYS A 121 -11.30 2.34 -0.64
CA LYS A 121 -12.19 3.10 0.26
C LYS A 121 -13.43 3.63 -0.48
N LYS A 122 -13.29 4.07 -1.74
CA LYS A 122 -14.39 4.58 -2.57
C LYS A 122 -15.39 3.47 -2.92
N SER A 123 -14.91 2.33 -3.42
CA SER A 123 -15.78 1.17 -3.72
C SER A 123 -16.45 0.62 -2.46
N GLY A 124 -15.72 0.51 -1.34
CA GLY A 124 -16.29 0.12 -0.05
C GLY A 124 -17.31 1.14 0.50
N ALA A 125 -17.12 2.44 0.24
CA ALA A 125 -18.10 3.47 0.61
C ALA A 125 -19.39 3.35 -0.22
N GLU A 126 -19.28 3.07 -1.51
CA GLU A 126 -20.44 2.83 -2.39
C GLU A 126 -21.24 1.59 -1.96
N VAL A 127 -20.55 0.47 -1.67
CA VAL A 127 -21.20 -0.75 -1.15
C VAL A 127 -21.87 -0.49 0.21
N ARG A 128 -21.21 0.22 1.12
CA ARG A 128 -21.80 0.60 2.41
C ARG A 128 -23.03 1.48 2.27
N ARG A 129 -23.01 2.46 1.35
CA ARG A 129 -24.19 3.29 1.03
C ARG A 129 -25.33 2.46 0.45
N PHE A 130 -25.04 1.51 -0.43
CA PHE A 130 -26.05 0.61 -1.00
C PHE A 130 -26.69 -0.28 0.07
N LEU A 131 -25.88 -0.87 0.95
CA LEU A 131 -26.36 -1.67 2.09
C LEU A 131 -27.18 -0.83 3.07
N ALA A 132 -26.76 0.41 3.36
CA ALA A 132 -27.52 1.33 4.20
C ALA A 132 -28.87 1.71 3.58
N LYS A 133 -28.94 1.93 2.26
CA LYS A 133 -30.19 2.20 1.53
C LYS A 133 -31.13 1.00 1.57
N ARG A 134 -30.64 -0.24 1.37
CA ARG A 134 -31.43 -1.48 1.54
C ARG A 134 -31.93 -1.65 2.97
N LYS A 135 -31.11 -1.37 3.99
CA LYS A 135 -31.55 -1.43 5.40
C LYS A 135 -32.66 -0.42 5.68
N ARG A 136 -32.53 0.83 5.20
CA ARG A 136 -33.57 1.86 5.33
C ARG A 136 -34.88 1.47 4.64
N GLN A 137 -34.82 0.91 3.43
CA GLN A 137 -36.01 0.42 2.72
C GLN A 137 -36.71 -0.73 3.47
N ARG A 138 -35.95 -1.70 3.99
CA ARG A 138 -36.53 -2.79 4.80
C ARG A 138 -37.15 -2.28 6.09
N ALA A 139 -36.51 -1.34 6.78
CA ALA A 139 -37.04 -0.72 7.99
C ALA A 139 -38.33 0.08 7.70
N ALA A 140 -38.36 0.86 6.61
CA ALA A 140 -39.56 1.60 6.19
C ALA A 140 -40.72 0.65 5.83
N PHE A 141 -40.45 -0.45 5.12
CA PHE A 141 -41.45 -1.47 4.80
C PHE A 141 -42.01 -2.16 6.05
N LEU A 142 -41.15 -2.49 7.02
CA LEU A 142 -41.57 -3.06 8.30
C LEU A 142 -42.46 -2.09 9.10
N LEU A 143 -42.11 -0.79 9.12
CA LEU A 143 -42.92 0.23 9.77
C LEU A 143 -44.28 0.42 9.10
N LEU A 144 -44.32 0.40 7.76
CA LEU A 144 -45.57 0.51 7.00
C LEU A 144 -46.48 -0.70 7.23
N ARG A 145 -45.92 -1.91 7.25
CA ARG A 145 -46.66 -3.14 7.59
C ARG A 145 -47.20 -3.09 9.03
N ARG A 146 -46.42 -2.59 9.98
CA ARG A 146 -46.85 -2.44 11.38
C ARG A 146 -47.96 -1.39 11.52
N ARG A 147 -47.91 -0.31 10.73
CA ARG A 147 -48.96 0.71 10.68
C ARG A 147 -50.25 0.20 10.03
N ASN A 148 -50.16 -0.58 8.96
CA ASN A 148 -51.34 -1.20 8.34
C ASN A 148 -51.95 -2.31 9.21
N ALA A 149 -51.15 -3.02 10.01
CA ALA A 149 -51.67 -4.00 10.96
C ALA A 149 -52.42 -3.38 12.15
N LEU A 150 -52.22 -2.07 12.41
CA LEU A 150 -52.99 -1.30 13.40
C LEU A 150 -54.27 -0.66 12.82
N PHE A 151 -54.46 -0.71 11.50
CA PHE A 151 -55.66 -0.25 10.79
C PHE A 151 -56.36 -1.46 10.17
N LEU A 152 -56.93 -2.33 11.01
CA LEU A 152 -58.03 -3.20 10.59
C LEU A 152 -59.32 -2.38 10.79
N PRO A 153 -60.13 -2.16 9.74
CA PRO A 153 -61.47 -1.62 9.94
C PRO A 153 -62.32 -2.71 10.60
N ASP A 154 -62.78 -2.44 11.82
CA ASP A 154 -63.92 -3.14 12.40
C ASP A 154 -65.17 -2.53 11.74
N ASP A 155 -65.76 -3.21 10.75
CA ASP A 155 -67.08 -2.92 10.18
C ASP A 155 -67.55 -4.22 9.46
N ASP A 156 -68.78 -4.74 9.51
CA ASP A 156 -69.94 -4.59 10.39
C ASP A 156 -70.98 -5.67 9.95
N GLU A 157 -71.95 -5.96 10.84
CA GLU A 157 -73.32 -6.49 10.60
C GLU A 157 -73.63 -7.85 9.91
N LYS A 158 -74.47 -8.64 10.62
CA LYS A 158 -75.67 -9.29 10.05
C LYS A 158 -76.84 -9.24 11.05
N GLU A 159 -77.88 -8.49 10.69
CA GLU A 159 -79.25 -8.57 11.22
C GLU A 159 -79.86 -9.98 11.04
N VAL A 160 -80.81 -10.39 11.92
CA VAL A 160 -82.26 -10.64 11.65
C VAL A 160 -83.01 -11.00 12.97
N LEU A 161 -84.12 -10.28 13.21
CA LEU A 161 -85.18 -10.30 14.27
C LEU A 161 -86.01 -11.63 14.41
N PRO A 162 -87.17 -11.70 15.11
CA PRO A 162 -87.59 -11.30 16.49
C PRO A 162 -88.39 -12.40 17.25
N THR A 163 -88.72 -12.16 18.53
CA THR A 163 -90.02 -12.54 19.15
C THR A 163 -90.43 -11.49 20.16
#